data_AF-A0A954X5B8-F1
#
_entry.id   AF-A0A954X5B8-F1
#
_cell.length_a   1.000
_cell.length_b   1.000
_cell.length_c   1.000
_cell.angle_alpha   90.00
_cell.angle_beta   90.00
_cell.angle_gamma   90.00
#
_symmetry.space_group_name_H-M   'P 1'
#
loop_
_entity.id
_entity.type
_entity.pdbx_description
1 polymer ?
#
loop_
_entity_poly.entity_id
_entity_poly.type
_entity_poly.pdbx_seq_one_letter_code
_entity_poly.pdbx_strand_id
1 'polypeptide(L)'
;MEAVGERLNDLRRRMKLQERLEKMERHRRELEDDHEELLEAQVLPMQSIGILAIPFIISCTCLMSLVLWGIDSAGGIVLLVLGMCGLIGTMLLKLWMERNAREELEECEHQLEVLGEQIQKSKEERDDLERRMPLGGGPLEVRLKAAEDELARLERLLPMEAERKAAMQRDEAGDMRTEKAAAALETANERWRQALEEAGLPETLNTRQVRELSRGFERIAEVQSRLDNRREELRQRKSDLAAITSRINQLVSETWLQVKAAEPQGRLRELAAAVAGQQQMVERRRVLKKQFTDLRRGASRCRRVLDRLEHRRSTLLASVGAGDENDLRALVERVKKYEGLVEDRHTAERQITASIGPHFRQEDVLRQLEDHPHHELERRHEKLEQDLRERQEALTQLHQRRGELNQEMKALAEDRRLDQARLELTVVDEQIAEATQRWRVLAVTELILESVRAVYE
;
A
#
# COMPACT_ATOMS: atom_id res chain seq x y z
N MET A 1 88.70 26.48 37.00
CA MET A 1 87.62 27.47 36.83
C MET A 1 87.68 28.49 37.96
N GLU A 2 87.40 28.09 39.21
CA GLU A 2 87.35 28.98 40.37
C GLU A 2 88.67 29.76 40.59
N ALA A 3 89.82 29.10 40.55
CA ALA A 3 91.12 29.74 40.74
C ALA A 3 91.53 30.76 39.65
N VAL A 4 90.96 30.68 38.44
CA VAL A 4 91.24 31.66 37.35
C VAL A 4 90.27 32.84 37.45
N GLY A 5 89.01 32.59 37.84
CA GLY A 5 88.02 33.62 38.10
C GLY A 5 88.38 34.52 39.29
N GLU A 6 88.89 33.96 40.39
CA GLU A 6 89.35 34.74 41.55
C GLU A 6 90.51 35.69 41.19
N ARG A 7 91.49 35.22 40.41
CA ARG A 7 92.63 36.04 39.95
C ARG A 7 92.19 37.22 39.09
N LEU A 8 91.11 37.07 38.32
CA LEU A 8 90.56 38.10 37.44
C LEU A 8 89.87 39.22 38.24
N ASN A 9 89.16 38.83 39.29
CA ASN A 9 88.49 39.76 40.21
C ASN A 9 89.51 40.59 41.00
N ASP A 10 90.60 39.98 41.47
CA ASP A 10 91.66 40.68 42.20
C ASP A 10 92.40 41.71 41.33
N LEU A 11 92.68 41.38 40.07
CA LEU A 11 93.31 42.30 39.12
C LEU A 11 92.44 43.53 38.81
N ARG A 12 91.12 43.34 38.62
CA ARG A 12 90.17 44.46 38.41
C ARG A 12 90.05 45.36 39.64
N ARG A 13 90.09 44.79 40.84
CA ARG A 13 90.01 45.54 42.10
C ARG A 13 91.23 46.43 42.32
N ARG A 14 92.44 45.96 41.98
CA ARG A 14 93.68 46.74 42.04
C ARG A 14 93.65 47.97 41.13
N MET A 15 93.18 47.81 39.90
CA MET A 15 93.14 48.90 38.90
C MET A 15 92.24 50.05 39.39
N LYS A 16 91.07 49.74 39.95
CA LYS A 16 90.16 50.76 40.52
C LYS A 16 90.76 51.46 41.74
N LEU A 17 91.52 50.74 42.58
CA LEU A 17 92.15 51.31 43.77
C LEU A 17 93.24 52.33 43.41
N GLN A 18 93.99 52.08 42.34
CA GLN A 18 95.06 52.96 41.87
C GLN A 18 94.53 54.29 41.32
N GLU A 19 93.44 54.26 40.54
CA GLU A 19 92.79 55.48 40.05
C GLU A 19 92.24 56.34 41.21
N ARG A 20 91.76 55.70 42.29
CA ARG A 20 91.26 56.40 43.48
C ARG A 20 92.37 57.09 44.26
N LEU A 21 93.52 56.42 44.42
CA LEU A 21 94.71 56.98 45.09
C LEU A 21 95.23 58.23 44.36
N GLU A 22 95.31 58.19 43.04
CA GLU A 22 95.76 59.34 42.24
C GLU A 22 94.86 60.57 42.41
N LYS A 23 93.54 60.37 42.57
CA LYS A 23 92.60 61.48 42.83
C LYS A 23 92.80 62.09 44.22
N MET A 24 93.00 61.26 45.25
CA MET A 24 93.22 61.74 46.62
C MET A 24 94.56 62.47 46.78
N GLU A 25 95.63 62.00 46.14
CA GLU A 25 96.94 62.68 46.19
C GLU A 25 96.93 64.06 45.52
N ARG A 26 96.13 64.26 44.46
CA ARG A 26 95.94 65.59 43.86
C ARG A 26 95.23 66.54 44.83
N HIS A 27 94.16 66.08 45.46
CA HIS A 27 93.37 66.91 46.38
C HIS A 27 94.16 67.31 47.63
N ARG A 28 95.06 66.44 48.13
CA ARG A 28 95.98 66.81 49.23
C ARG A 28 96.89 67.97 48.85
N ARG A 29 97.42 67.99 47.62
CA ARG A 29 98.32 69.07 47.18
C ARG A 29 97.60 70.42 47.12
N GLU A 30 96.35 70.44 46.65
CA GLU A 30 95.54 71.67 46.60
C GLU A 30 95.35 72.27 48.01
N LEU A 31 95.05 71.44 49.01
CA LEU A 31 94.90 71.90 50.40
C LEU A 31 96.21 72.30 51.09
N GLU A 32 97.35 71.71 50.68
CA GLU A 32 98.68 72.11 51.16
C GLU A 32 99.00 73.55 50.69
N ASP A 33 98.67 73.87 49.44
CA ASP A 33 98.84 75.21 48.88
C ASP A 33 97.94 76.24 49.61
N ASP A 34 96.67 75.90 49.89
CA ASP A 34 95.73 76.77 50.63
C ASP A 34 96.21 77.04 52.08
N HIS A 35 96.80 76.04 52.75
CA HIS A 35 97.36 76.18 54.10
C HIS A 35 98.55 77.15 54.15
N GLU A 36 99.44 77.10 53.14
CA GLU A 36 100.56 78.05 53.04
C GLU A 36 100.06 79.49 52.84
N GLU A 37 99.02 79.71 52.04
CA GLU A 37 98.44 81.05 51.82
C GLU A 37 97.81 81.63 53.11
N LEU A 38 97.12 80.79 53.89
CA LEU A 38 96.52 81.20 55.17
C LEU A 38 97.57 81.51 56.25
N LEU A 39 98.71 80.81 56.25
CA LEU A 39 99.84 81.12 57.15
C LEU A 39 100.46 82.49 56.84
N GLU A 40 100.58 82.86 55.56
CA GLU A 40 101.09 84.17 55.18
C GLU A 40 100.14 85.31 55.59
N ALA A 41 98.82 85.09 55.53
CA ALA A 41 97.81 86.07 55.92
C ALA A 41 97.76 86.38 57.44
N GLN A 42 98.31 85.52 58.29
CA GLN A 42 98.36 85.72 59.75
C GLN A 42 99.27 86.89 60.16
N VAL A 43 100.18 87.34 59.29
CA VAL A 43 100.95 88.58 59.49
C VAL A 43 100.08 89.76 59.01
N LEU A 44 99.28 90.32 59.93
CA LEU A 44 98.32 91.40 59.65
C LEU A 44 98.89 92.43 58.66
N PRO A 45 98.31 92.59 57.46
CA PRO A 45 98.82 93.51 56.45
C PRO A 45 98.88 94.92 57.01
N MET A 46 99.94 95.67 56.70
CA MET A 46 100.23 96.97 57.34
C MET A 46 99.04 97.96 57.30
N GLN A 47 98.12 97.78 56.35
CA GLN A 47 96.88 98.54 56.21
C GLN A 47 95.86 98.29 57.35
N SER A 48 95.72 97.04 57.83
CA SER A 48 94.77 96.72 58.91
C SER A 48 95.24 97.21 60.27
N ILE A 49 96.58 97.25 60.49
CA ILE A 49 97.18 97.90 61.67
C ILE A 49 96.84 99.40 61.70
N GLY A 50 96.84 100.06 60.54
CA GLY A 50 96.49 101.48 60.42
C GLY A 50 95.05 101.78 60.87
N ILE A 51 94.09 100.93 60.51
CA ILE A 51 92.68 101.10 60.90
C ILE A 51 92.49 100.92 62.42
N LEU A 52 93.24 99.99 63.03
CA LEU A 52 93.17 99.75 64.47
C LEU A 52 93.83 100.86 65.31
N ALA A 53 94.87 101.52 64.78
CA ALA A 53 95.62 102.56 65.48
C ALA A 53 94.80 103.85 65.70
N ILE A 54 93.95 104.23 64.76
CA ILE A 54 93.16 105.48 64.80
C ILE A 54 92.28 105.57 66.07
N PRO A 55 91.37 104.63 66.35
CA PRO A 55 90.53 104.67 67.55
C PRO A 55 91.34 104.55 68.84
N PHE A 56 92.46 103.82 68.84
CA PHE A 56 93.35 103.71 70.00
C PHE A 56 93.98 105.06 70.35
N ILE A 57 94.49 105.77 69.34
CA ILE A 57 95.09 107.09 69.53
C ILE A 57 94.04 108.09 70.02
N ILE A 58 92.84 108.12 69.42
CA ILE A 58 91.74 108.99 69.86
C ILE A 58 91.39 108.73 71.34
N SER A 59 91.33 107.46 71.74
CA SER A 59 91.00 107.04 73.10
C SER A 59 92.08 107.45 74.11
N CYS A 60 93.35 107.25 73.77
CA CYS A 60 94.47 107.73 74.58
C CYS A 60 94.50 109.25 74.68
N THR A 61 94.16 109.96 73.60
CA THR A 61 94.12 111.43 73.58
C THR A 61 92.99 111.95 74.48
N CYS A 62 91.81 111.31 74.45
CA CYS A 62 90.72 111.59 75.39
C CYS A 62 91.17 111.39 76.85
N LEU A 63 91.83 110.27 77.15
CA LEU A 63 92.33 109.99 78.49
C LEU A 63 93.42 110.97 78.94
N MET A 64 94.32 111.40 78.05
CA MET A 64 95.32 112.41 78.38
C MET A 64 94.71 113.79 78.62
N SER A 65 93.64 114.15 77.89
CA SER A 65 92.92 115.41 78.11
C SER A 65 92.30 115.50 79.52
N LEU A 66 91.95 114.35 80.12
CA LEU A 66 91.42 114.27 81.49
C LEU A 66 92.43 114.76 82.53
N VAL A 67 93.71 114.41 82.37
CA VAL A 67 94.78 114.78 83.31
C VAL A 67 94.97 116.29 83.34
N LEU A 68 94.76 116.97 82.20
CA LEU A 68 94.92 118.42 82.08
C LEU A 68 93.76 119.22 82.69
N TRP A 69 92.52 118.73 82.59
CA TRP A 69 91.32 119.50 82.96
C TRP A 69 90.71 119.13 84.32
N GLY A 70 91.17 118.03 84.93
CA GLY A 70 90.73 117.61 86.26
C GLY A 70 89.36 116.92 86.28
N ILE A 71 89.20 115.98 87.21
CA ILE A 71 88.05 115.06 87.27
C ILE A 71 86.78 115.73 87.82
N ASP A 72 86.92 116.82 88.58
CA ASP A 72 85.78 117.50 89.24
C ASP A 72 84.84 118.22 88.26
N SER A 73 85.24 118.37 86.99
CA SER A 73 84.37 118.91 85.95
C SER A 73 83.42 117.84 85.41
N ALA A 74 82.14 118.18 85.21
CA ALA A 74 81.13 117.25 84.68
C ALA A 74 81.53 116.63 83.32
N GLY A 75 82.41 117.28 82.54
CA GLY A 75 82.94 116.75 81.28
C GLY A 75 84.02 115.67 81.45
N GLY A 76 84.74 115.64 82.57
CA GLY A 76 85.86 114.73 82.79
C GLY A 76 85.42 113.26 82.87
N ILE A 77 84.35 112.96 83.60
CA ILE A 77 83.84 111.59 83.73
C ILE A 77 83.39 111.02 82.37
N VAL A 78 82.79 111.85 81.52
CA VAL A 78 82.37 111.44 80.17
C VAL A 78 83.58 111.10 79.30
N LEU A 79 84.64 111.91 79.36
CA LEU A 79 85.89 111.67 78.63
C LEU A 79 86.62 110.40 79.10
N LEU A 80 86.60 110.11 80.41
CA LEU A 80 87.17 108.87 80.96
C LEU A 80 86.41 107.65 80.45
N VAL A 81 85.07 107.66 80.53
CA VAL A 81 84.25 106.55 80.05
C VAL A 81 84.43 106.35 78.56
N LEU A 82 84.43 107.43 77.77
CA LEU A 82 84.63 107.37 76.32
C LEU A 82 86.03 106.80 75.97
N GLY A 83 87.07 107.26 76.65
CA GLY A 83 88.44 106.77 76.43
C GLY A 83 88.61 105.30 76.82
N MET A 84 88.03 104.88 77.95
CA MET A 84 88.08 103.47 78.37
C MET A 84 87.25 102.57 77.44
N CYS A 85 86.05 102.99 77.02
CA CYS A 85 85.25 102.27 76.05
C CYS A 85 85.97 102.13 74.70
N GLY A 86 86.66 103.18 74.24
CA GLY A 86 87.40 103.14 72.99
C GLY A 86 88.59 102.18 73.04
N LEU A 87 89.36 102.15 74.14
CA LEU A 87 90.43 101.17 74.32
C LEU A 87 89.91 99.73 74.36
N ILE A 88 88.86 99.48 75.14
CA ILE A 88 88.22 98.15 75.21
C ILE A 88 87.71 97.74 73.82
N GLY A 89 87.10 98.66 73.07
CA GLY A 89 86.63 98.40 71.72
C GLY A 89 87.73 97.97 70.76
N THR A 90 88.88 98.67 70.76
CA THR A 90 90.03 98.28 69.91
C THR A 90 90.62 96.92 70.28
N MET A 91 90.64 96.59 71.57
CA MET A 91 91.16 95.31 72.04
C MET A 91 90.23 94.15 71.65
N LEU A 92 88.92 94.33 71.75
CA LEU A 92 87.94 93.33 71.32
C LEU A 92 87.99 93.08 69.81
N LEU A 93 88.14 94.13 69.00
CA LEU A 93 88.21 93.99 67.54
C LEU A 93 89.45 93.20 67.10
N LYS A 94 90.60 93.45 67.75
CA LYS A 94 91.83 92.69 67.52
C LYS A 94 91.67 91.20 67.86
N LEU A 95 91.09 90.91 69.02
CA LEU A 95 90.86 89.54 69.48
C LEU A 95 89.89 88.77 68.58
N TRP A 96 88.90 89.46 68.00
CA TRP A 96 87.96 88.83 67.07
C TRP A 96 88.62 88.45 65.74
N MET A 97 89.43 89.33 65.15
CA MET A 97 90.20 89.00 63.94
C MET A 97 91.20 87.87 64.18
N GLU A 98 91.93 87.90 65.30
CA GLU A 98 92.89 86.84 65.66
C GLU A 98 92.20 85.50 65.89
N ARG A 99 90.92 85.47 66.31
CA ARG A 99 90.16 84.23 66.43
C ARG A 99 89.73 83.67 65.09
N ASN A 100 89.12 84.48 64.22
CA ASN A 100 88.66 83.99 62.92
C ASN A 100 89.81 83.43 62.06
N ALA A 101 90.94 84.13 62.03
CA ALA A 101 92.11 83.66 61.28
C ALA A 101 92.75 82.39 61.87
N ARG A 102 92.49 82.07 63.14
CA ARG A 102 92.92 80.79 63.73
C ARG A 102 91.93 79.66 63.42
N GLU A 103 90.63 79.95 63.47
CA GLU A 103 89.60 78.95 63.16
C GLU A 103 89.72 78.45 61.70
N GLU A 104 89.97 79.33 60.74
CA GLU A 104 90.15 78.93 59.33
C GLU A 104 91.41 78.06 59.13
N LEU A 105 92.49 78.36 59.85
CA LEU A 105 93.74 77.62 59.74
C LEU A 105 93.65 76.23 60.41
N GLU A 106 92.99 76.16 61.57
CA GLU A 106 92.71 74.88 62.25
C GLU A 106 91.82 73.95 61.40
N GLU A 107 90.86 74.49 60.65
CA GLU A 107 90.02 73.69 59.75
C GLU A 107 90.80 73.13 58.56
N CYS A 108 91.66 73.92 57.91
CA CYS A 108 92.54 73.44 56.84
C CYS A 108 93.55 72.39 57.32
N GLU A 109 94.17 72.59 58.49
CA GLU A 109 95.07 71.60 59.10
C GLU A 109 94.36 70.26 59.36
N HIS A 110 93.14 70.31 59.89
CA HIS A 110 92.37 69.10 60.16
C HIS A 110 91.98 68.36 58.87
N GLN A 111 91.61 69.08 57.81
CA GLN A 111 91.28 68.49 56.52
C GLN A 111 92.50 67.80 55.89
N LEU A 112 93.69 68.39 55.99
CA LEU A 112 94.94 67.80 55.53
C LEU A 112 95.29 66.50 56.29
N GLU A 113 95.11 66.48 57.61
CA GLU A 113 95.40 65.30 58.43
C GLU A 113 94.48 64.12 58.06
N VAL A 114 93.16 64.38 57.94
CA VAL A 114 92.19 63.35 57.57
C VAL A 114 92.43 62.80 56.16
N LEU A 115 92.73 63.66 55.18
CA LEU A 115 93.07 63.23 53.82
C LEU A 115 94.38 62.43 53.79
N GLY A 116 95.38 62.84 54.57
CA GLY A 116 96.63 62.11 54.76
C GLY A 116 96.39 60.68 55.26
N GLU A 117 95.58 60.52 56.31
CA GLU A 117 95.22 59.18 56.81
C GLU A 117 94.51 58.32 55.78
N GLN A 118 93.58 58.90 55.00
CA GLN A 118 92.84 58.15 53.99
C GLN A 118 93.72 57.68 52.84
N ILE A 119 94.69 58.51 52.42
CA ILE A 119 95.70 58.13 51.43
C ILE A 119 96.55 57.00 51.97
N GLN A 120 96.98 57.07 53.24
CA GLN A 120 97.81 56.04 53.85
C GLN A 120 97.07 54.70 53.94
N LYS A 121 95.82 54.69 54.42
CA LYS A 121 94.98 53.48 54.45
C LYS A 121 94.77 52.89 53.05
N SER A 122 94.55 53.73 52.05
CA SER A 122 94.39 53.28 50.66
C SER A 122 95.70 52.73 50.06
N LYS A 123 96.88 53.26 50.47
CA LYS A 123 98.19 52.72 50.09
C LYS A 123 98.45 51.37 50.75
N GLU A 124 98.10 51.21 52.02
CA GLU A 124 98.20 49.93 52.73
C GLU A 124 97.29 48.88 52.09
N GLU A 125 96.04 49.21 51.74
CA GLU A 125 95.15 48.31 51.01
C GLU A 125 95.72 47.91 49.64
N ARG A 126 96.38 48.85 48.94
CA ARG A 126 97.05 48.56 47.66
C ARG A 126 98.20 47.57 47.86
N ASP A 127 99.04 47.80 48.86
CA ASP A 127 100.22 46.99 49.12
C ASP A 127 99.84 45.59 49.63
N ASP A 128 98.76 45.47 50.40
CA ASP A 128 98.19 44.19 50.81
C ASP A 128 97.57 43.42 49.64
N LEU A 129 96.87 44.09 48.72
CA LEU A 129 96.42 43.46 47.47
C LEU A 129 97.62 43.00 46.63
N GLU A 130 98.68 43.81 46.55
CA GLU A 130 99.89 43.50 45.80
C GLU A 130 100.64 42.28 46.37
N ARG A 131 100.67 42.12 47.69
CA ARG A 131 101.23 40.92 48.35
C ARG A 131 100.44 39.64 48.05
N ARG A 132 99.12 39.73 47.87
CA ARG A 132 98.26 38.58 47.56
C ARG A 132 98.34 38.17 46.08
N MET A 133 98.80 39.06 45.21
CA MET A 133 98.98 38.77 43.79
C MET A 133 100.38 38.22 43.51
N PRO A 134 100.54 37.21 42.64
CA PRO A 134 101.86 36.76 42.22
C PRO A 134 102.58 37.88 41.45
N LEU A 135 103.85 38.14 41.82
CA LEU A 135 104.72 39.10 41.14
C LEU A 135 104.91 38.67 39.68
N GLY A 136 104.41 39.48 38.75
CA GLY A 136 104.54 39.25 37.32
C GLY A 136 104.92 40.55 36.64
N GLY A 137 106.03 40.55 35.90
CA GLY A 137 106.54 41.72 35.19
C GLY A 137 105.71 42.03 33.95
N GLY A 138 104.97 43.13 33.99
CA GLY A 138 104.23 43.66 32.84
C GLY A 138 103.07 44.57 33.26
N PRO A 139 102.59 45.45 32.36
CA PRO A 139 101.43 46.33 32.63
C PRO A 139 100.19 45.51 33.01
N LEU A 140 99.44 45.98 34.01
CA LEU A 140 98.34 45.22 34.62
C LEU A 140 97.23 44.81 33.63
N GLU A 141 97.02 45.60 32.58
CA GLU A 141 96.02 45.37 31.54
C GLU A 141 96.31 44.13 30.68
N VAL A 142 97.58 43.78 30.46
CA VAL A 142 97.97 42.61 29.64
C VAL A 142 97.68 41.32 30.40
N ARG A 143 97.87 41.31 31.73
CA ARG A 143 97.58 40.16 32.59
C ARG A 143 96.09 39.87 32.68
N LEU A 144 95.26 40.92 32.69
CA LEU A 144 93.81 40.77 32.69
C LEU A 144 93.33 40.06 31.42
N LYS A 145 93.80 40.50 30.24
CA LYS A 145 93.45 39.88 28.96
C LYS A 145 93.90 38.42 28.85
N ALA A 146 95.13 38.11 29.29
CA ALA A 146 95.63 36.74 29.26
C ALA A 146 94.80 35.78 30.15
N ALA A 147 94.35 36.25 31.31
CA ALA A 147 93.49 35.47 32.19
C ALA A 147 92.06 35.31 31.64
N GLU A 148 91.54 36.32 30.94
CA GLU A 148 90.25 36.26 30.22
C GLU A 148 90.29 35.21 29.09
N ASP A 149 91.37 35.16 28.31
CA ASP A 149 91.56 34.19 27.23
C ASP A 149 91.68 32.74 27.74
N GLU A 150 92.37 32.54 28.87
CA GLU A 150 92.51 31.21 29.48
C GLU A 150 91.17 30.70 30.04
N LEU A 151 90.36 31.57 30.64
CA LEU A 151 89.01 31.24 31.09
C LEU A 151 88.09 30.85 29.91
N ALA A 152 88.13 31.63 28.82
CA ALA A 152 87.33 31.36 27.63
C ALA A 152 87.67 30.00 26.99
N ARG A 153 88.95 29.58 27.05
CA ARG A 153 89.36 28.25 26.56
C ARG A 153 88.81 27.12 27.42
N LEU A 154 88.78 27.29 28.74
CA LEU A 154 88.21 26.30 29.67
C LEU A 154 86.69 26.20 29.56
N GLU A 155 86.00 27.32 29.33
CA GLU A 155 84.54 27.33 29.10
C GLU A 155 84.13 26.57 27.84
N ARG A 156 84.96 26.58 26.79
CA ARG A 156 84.71 25.80 25.55
C ARG A 156 84.77 24.29 25.76
N LEU A 157 85.42 23.79 26.82
CA LEU A 157 85.55 22.34 27.08
C LEU A 157 84.39 21.77 27.94
N LEU A 158 83.66 22.62 28.68
CA LEU A 158 82.49 22.22 29.47
C LEU A 158 81.40 21.47 28.67
N PRO A 159 80.96 21.93 27.47
CA PRO A 159 79.91 21.22 26.74
C PRO A 159 80.33 19.81 26.35
N MET A 160 81.60 19.58 26.02
CA MET A 160 82.10 18.24 25.67
C MET A 160 82.09 17.28 26.86
N GLU A 161 82.40 17.75 28.07
CA GLU A 161 82.29 16.92 29.28
C GLU A 161 80.84 16.60 29.63
N ALA A 162 79.92 17.54 29.40
CA ALA A 162 78.48 17.33 29.57
C ALA A 162 77.94 16.28 28.58
N GLU A 163 78.33 16.37 27.31
CA GLU A 163 77.97 15.38 26.29
C GLU A 163 78.50 13.99 26.61
N ARG A 164 79.76 13.87 27.06
CA ARG A 164 80.34 12.59 27.47
C ARG A 164 79.57 11.96 28.64
N LYS A 165 79.23 12.75 29.66
CA LYS A 165 78.43 12.27 30.81
C LYS A 165 77.03 11.84 30.39
N ALA A 166 76.39 12.58 29.49
CA ALA A 166 75.07 12.23 28.97
C ALA A 166 75.10 10.93 28.13
N ALA A 167 76.16 10.71 27.34
CA ALA A 167 76.32 9.47 26.58
C ALA A 167 76.51 8.25 27.50
N MET A 168 77.36 8.37 28.53
CA MET A 168 77.59 7.31 29.51
C MET A 168 76.31 6.93 30.28
N GLN A 169 75.51 7.92 30.69
CA GLN A 169 74.22 7.67 31.34
C GLN A 169 73.21 6.96 30.42
N ARG A 170 73.25 7.22 29.10
CA ARG A 170 72.37 6.54 28.15
C ARG A 170 72.77 5.08 27.94
N ASP A 171 74.07 4.79 27.99
CA ASP A 171 74.61 3.44 27.88
C ASP A 171 74.20 2.59 29.10
N GLU A 172 74.46 3.09 30.31
CA GLU A 172 74.03 2.46 31.56
C GLU A 172 72.49 2.28 31.62
N ALA A 173 71.73 3.25 31.13
CA ALA A 173 70.28 3.13 31.03
C ALA A 173 69.83 2.10 29.97
N GLY A 174 70.64 1.89 28.93
CA GLY A 174 70.43 0.85 27.92
C GLY A 174 70.61 -0.54 28.51
N ASP A 175 71.73 -0.77 29.17
CA ASP A 175 72.05 -2.06 29.82
C ASP A 175 71.02 -2.44 30.89
N MET A 176 70.63 -1.50 31.74
CA MET A 176 69.56 -1.75 32.71
C MET A 176 68.23 -2.14 32.06
N ARG A 177 67.93 -1.69 30.84
CA ARG A 177 66.69 -2.07 30.14
C ARG A 177 66.78 -3.47 29.55
N THR A 178 67.93 -3.87 29.03
CA THR A 178 68.11 -5.22 28.47
C THR A 178 68.08 -6.28 29.57
N GLU A 179 68.72 -6.01 30.71
CA GLU A 179 68.64 -6.87 31.89
C GLU A 179 67.21 -7.02 32.42
N LYS A 180 66.48 -5.90 32.55
CA LYS A 180 65.07 -5.93 32.96
C LYS A 180 64.20 -6.70 31.97
N ALA A 181 64.43 -6.55 30.67
CA ALA A 181 63.69 -7.28 29.64
C ALA A 181 63.99 -8.79 29.68
N ALA A 182 65.24 -9.18 29.94
CA ALA A 182 65.64 -10.57 30.08
C ALA A 182 64.99 -11.21 31.31
N ALA A 183 65.04 -10.54 32.47
CA ALA A 183 64.37 -11.00 33.69
C ALA A 183 62.84 -11.08 33.52
N ALA A 184 62.23 -10.14 32.80
CA ALA A 184 60.80 -10.18 32.49
C ALA A 184 60.44 -11.38 31.58
N LEU A 185 61.32 -11.76 30.65
CA LEU A 185 61.11 -12.92 29.79
C LEU A 185 61.23 -14.23 30.57
N GLU A 186 62.20 -14.34 31.47
CA GLU A 186 62.39 -15.50 32.34
C GLU A 186 61.16 -15.71 33.24
N THR A 187 60.74 -14.66 33.94
CA THR A 187 59.53 -14.72 34.79
C THR A 187 58.25 -14.99 34.00
N ALA A 188 58.13 -14.48 32.77
CA ALA A 188 56.99 -14.80 31.90
C ALA A 188 56.99 -16.27 31.46
N ASN A 189 58.16 -16.85 31.19
CA ASN A 189 58.30 -18.25 30.81
C ASN A 189 58.01 -19.19 32.00
N GLU A 190 58.47 -18.85 33.20
CA GLU A 190 58.13 -19.56 34.43
C GLU A 190 56.62 -19.54 34.69
N ARG A 191 55.98 -18.38 34.59
CA ARG A 191 54.52 -18.25 34.72
C ARG A 191 53.76 -19.05 33.68
N TRP A 192 54.24 -19.08 32.43
CA TRP A 192 53.64 -19.90 31.37
C TRP A 192 53.75 -21.40 31.69
N ARG A 193 54.91 -21.86 32.16
CA ARG A 193 55.10 -23.26 32.59
C ARG A 193 54.20 -23.62 33.77
N GLN A 194 54.12 -22.77 34.79
CA GLN A 194 53.21 -22.97 35.92
C GLN A 194 51.75 -23.05 35.46
N ALA A 195 51.32 -22.16 34.57
CA ALA A 195 49.96 -22.20 34.02
C ALA A 195 49.68 -23.47 33.20
N LEU A 196 50.69 -24.02 32.51
CA LEU A 196 50.57 -25.31 31.82
C LEU A 196 50.48 -26.47 32.82
N GLU A 197 51.29 -26.46 33.87
CA GLU A 197 51.28 -27.48 34.93
C GLU A 197 49.95 -27.51 35.69
N GLU A 198 49.43 -26.33 36.09
CA GLU A 198 48.10 -26.19 36.70
C GLU A 198 46.98 -26.71 35.78
N ALA A 199 47.14 -26.58 34.46
CA ALA A 199 46.21 -27.09 33.46
C ALA A 199 46.45 -28.58 33.08
N GLY A 200 47.48 -29.24 33.65
CA GLY A 200 47.84 -30.62 33.35
C GLY A 200 48.40 -30.84 31.94
N LEU A 201 48.92 -29.80 31.30
CA LEU A 201 49.49 -29.80 29.96
C LEU A 201 51.03 -29.88 30.03
N PRO A 202 51.70 -30.56 29.08
CA PRO A 202 53.16 -30.66 29.08
C PRO A 202 53.86 -29.30 28.91
N GLU A 203 54.88 -29.04 29.73
CA GLU A 203 55.64 -27.76 29.81
C GLU A 203 56.36 -27.33 28.52
N THR A 204 56.52 -28.25 27.56
CA THR A 204 57.17 -27.98 26.26
C THR A 204 56.24 -27.33 25.24
N LEU A 205 54.95 -27.17 25.55
CA LEU A 205 53.98 -26.63 24.63
C LEU A 205 54.15 -25.12 24.45
N ASN A 206 54.30 -24.73 23.19
CA ASN A 206 54.27 -23.32 22.81
C ASN A 206 52.81 -22.82 22.77
N THR A 207 52.60 -21.54 23.10
CA THR A 207 51.32 -20.83 23.04
C THR A 207 50.53 -21.07 21.73
N ARG A 208 51.22 -21.21 20.59
CA ARG A 208 50.60 -21.53 19.30
C ARG A 208 49.97 -22.93 19.26
N GLN A 209 50.65 -23.93 19.81
CA GLN A 209 50.18 -25.31 19.85
C GLN A 209 48.97 -25.45 20.77
N VAL A 210 48.97 -24.73 21.90
CA VAL A 210 47.80 -24.66 22.81
C VAL A 210 46.58 -24.07 22.11
N ARG A 211 46.75 -23.01 21.31
CA ARG A 211 45.66 -22.45 20.48
C ARG A 211 45.18 -23.41 19.39
N GLU A 212 46.07 -24.17 18.78
CA GLU A 212 45.69 -25.16 17.77
C GLU A 212 44.90 -26.32 18.41
N LEU A 213 45.30 -26.77 19.61
CA LEU A 213 44.56 -27.75 20.40
C LEU A 213 43.20 -27.24 20.85
N SER A 214 43.10 -26.00 21.35
CA SER A 214 41.81 -25.42 21.77
C SER A 214 40.83 -25.33 20.60
N ARG A 215 41.30 -24.91 19.42
CA ARG A 215 40.49 -24.93 18.18
C ARG A 215 40.06 -26.34 17.79
N GLY A 216 40.91 -27.33 18.02
CA GLY A 216 40.58 -28.75 17.83
C GLY A 216 39.45 -29.19 18.76
N PHE A 217 39.53 -28.88 20.06
CA PHE A 217 38.49 -29.18 21.04
C PHE A 217 37.17 -28.46 20.75
N GLU A 218 37.21 -27.19 20.34
CA GLU A 218 36.02 -26.44 19.92
C GLU A 218 35.30 -27.12 18.75
N ARG A 219 36.05 -27.56 17.73
CA ARG A 219 35.48 -28.30 16.59
C ARG A 219 34.88 -29.63 17.01
N ILE A 220 35.54 -30.37 17.91
CA ILE A 220 35.02 -31.64 18.42
C ILE A 220 33.73 -31.41 19.23
N ALA A 221 33.71 -30.41 20.10
CA ALA A 221 32.54 -30.03 20.88
C ALA A 221 31.37 -29.59 19.98
N GLU A 222 31.65 -28.83 18.92
CA GLU A 222 30.64 -28.42 17.94
C GLU A 222 30.05 -29.64 17.21
N VAL A 223 30.89 -30.58 16.79
CA VAL A 223 30.43 -31.82 16.13
C VAL A 223 29.64 -32.69 17.10
N GLN A 224 30.06 -32.81 18.35
CA GLN A 224 29.32 -33.54 19.39
C GLN A 224 27.94 -32.91 19.64
N SER A 225 27.88 -31.59 19.81
CA SER A 225 26.60 -30.87 19.98
C SER A 225 25.68 -31.07 18.78
N ARG A 226 26.20 -30.99 17.55
CA ARG A 226 25.41 -31.27 16.33
C ARG A 226 24.89 -32.70 16.32
N LEU A 227 25.71 -33.66 16.72
CA LEU A 227 25.35 -35.07 16.75
C LEU A 227 24.27 -35.35 17.81
N ASP A 228 24.36 -34.72 18.98
CA ASP A 228 23.35 -34.83 20.03
C ASP A 228 22.03 -34.17 19.61
N ASN A 229 22.07 -33.00 18.97
CA ASN A 229 20.88 -32.36 18.40
C ASN A 229 20.21 -33.27 17.35
N ARG A 230 20.99 -33.89 16.44
CA ARG A 230 20.43 -34.82 15.44
C ARG A 230 19.85 -36.09 16.07
N ARG A 231 20.45 -36.60 17.15
CA ARG A 231 19.90 -37.73 17.90
C ARG A 231 18.57 -37.36 18.55
N GLU A 232 18.47 -36.17 19.13
CA GLU A 232 17.23 -35.72 19.76
C GLU A 232 16.12 -35.48 18.74
N GLU A 233 16.43 -34.83 17.61
CA GLU A 233 15.49 -34.71 16.49
C GLU A 233 14.99 -36.09 16.03
N LEU A 234 15.88 -37.07 15.91
CA LEU A 234 15.50 -38.43 15.50
C LEU A 234 14.61 -39.11 16.54
N ARG A 235 14.86 -38.92 17.84
CA ARG A 235 13.97 -39.40 18.91
C ARG A 235 12.60 -38.75 18.83
N GLN A 236 12.56 -37.43 18.67
CA GLN A 236 11.32 -36.68 18.53
C GLN A 236 10.51 -37.16 17.32
N ARG A 237 11.13 -37.29 16.15
CA ARG A 237 10.46 -37.80 14.94
C ARG A 237 9.95 -39.23 15.11
N LYS A 238 10.67 -40.10 15.82
CA LYS A 238 10.20 -41.45 16.13
C LYS A 238 8.98 -41.41 17.07
N SER A 239 8.99 -40.55 18.08
CA SER A 239 7.85 -40.37 18.99
C SER A 239 6.63 -39.81 18.25
N ASP A 240 6.81 -38.80 17.41
CA ASP A 240 5.75 -38.22 16.58
C ASP A 240 5.13 -39.27 15.64
N LEU A 241 5.96 -40.08 14.98
CA LEU A 241 5.49 -41.16 14.11
C LEU A 241 4.71 -42.23 14.90
N ALA A 242 5.16 -42.57 16.12
CA ALA A 242 4.45 -43.50 16.98
C ALA A 242 3.09 -42.93 17.43
N ALA A 243 3.03 -41.65 17.79
CA ALA A 243 1.80 -40.96 18.17
C ALA A 243 0.80 -40.90 17.00
N ILE A 244 1.26 -40.52 15.81
CA ILE A 244 0.44 -40.51 14.59
C ILE A 244 -0.05 -41.92 14.26
N THR A 245 0.81 -42.92 14.34
CA THR A 245 0.43 -44.33 14.09
C THR A 245 -0.61 -44.81 15.09
N SER A 246 -0.44 -44.49 16.38
CA SER A 246 -1.42 -44.80 17.42
C SER A 246 -2.77 -44.13 17.13
N ARG A 247 -2.77 -42.85 16.75
CA ARG A 247 -4.00 -42.12 16.40
C ARG A 247 -4.68 -42.69 15.17
N ILE A 248 -3.94 -43.07 14.13
CA ILE A 248 -4.49 -43.74 12.94
C ILE A 248 -5.15 -45.05 13.36
N ASN A 249 -4.49 -45.85 14.20
CA ASN A 249 -5.04 -47.12 14.68
C ASN A 249 -6.29 -46.92 15.53
N GLN A 250 -6.32 -45.88 16.37
CA GLN A 250 -7.51 -45.50 17.12
C GLN A 250 -8.67 -45.15 16.18
N LEU A 251 -8.43 -44.30 15.17
CA LEU A 251 -9.44 -43.95 14.17
C LEU A 251 -9.95 -45.19 13.42
N VAL A 252 -9.04 -46.09 13.01
CA VAL A 252 -9.43 -47.36 12.38
C VAL A 252 -10.29 -48.19 13.33
N SER A 253 -9.99 -48.24 14.64
CA SER A 253 -10.79 -49.00 15.61
C SER A 253 -12.15 -48.38 15.91
N GLU A 254 -12.26 -47.05 15.89
CA GLU A 254 -13.52 -46.33 16.07
C GLU A 254 -14.41 -46.46 14.82
N THR A 255 -13.80 -46.63 13.65
CA THR A 255 -14.53 -46.93 12.41
C THR A 255 -14.79 -48.43 12.31
N TRP A 256 -16.01 -48.82 11.94
CA TRP A 256 -16.33 -50.22 11.62
C TRP A 256 -15.73 -50.69 10.27
N LEU A 257 -14.59 -50.11 9.87
CA LEU A 257 -13.96 -50.33 8.57
C LEU A 257 -12.86 -51.38 8.69
N GLN A 258 -12.94 -52.44 7.88
CA GLN A 258 -11.91 -53.48 7.81
C GLN A 258 -10.78 -53.00 6.88
N VAL A 259 -9.82 -52.30 7.46
CA VAL A 259 -8.64 -51.77 6.74
C VAL A 259 -7.61 -52.89 6.58
N LYS A 260 -7.19 -53.18 5.34
CA LYS A 260 -6.30 -54.31 5.02
C LYS A 260 -4.82 -53.94 5.12
N ALA A 261 -4.46 -52.67 4.88
CA ALA A 261 -3.08 -52.22 4.95
C ALA A 261 -2.48 -52.34 6.37
N ALA A 262 -1.28 -52.90 6.46
CA ALA A 262 -0.49 -52.95 7.70
C ALA A 262 0.19 -51.60 8.01
N GLU A 263 0.61 -50.87 6.97
CA GLU A 263 1.30 -49.59 7.11
C GLU A 263 0.34 -48.42 7.43
N PRO A 264 0.72 -47.49 8.32
CA PRO A 264 -0.15 -46.38 8.74
C PRO A 264 -0.57 -45.47 7.58
N GLN A 265 0.31 -45.22 6.62
CA GLN A 265 -0.02 -44.43 5.42
C GLN A 265 -1.05 -45.15 4.53
N GLY A 266 -0.92 -46.47 4.37
CA GLY A 266 -1.91 -47.28 3.68
C GLY A 266 -3.27 -47.24 4.37
N ARG A 267 -3.28 -47.35 5.72
CA ARG A 267 -4.51 -47.24 6.51
C ARG A 267 -5.21 -45.90 6.33
N LEU A 268 -4.47 -44.79 6.35
CA LEU A 268 -5.02 -43.47 6.10
C LEU A 268 -5.60 -43.33 4.68
N ARG A 269 -4.94 -43.87 3.66
CA ARG A 269 -5.45 -43.84 2.28
C ARG A 269 -6.75 -44.61 2.15
N GLU A 270 -6.85 -45.79 2.76
CA GLU A 270 -8.09 -46.58 2.77
C GLU A 270 -9.22 -45.85 3.51
N LEU A 271 -8.95 -45.24 4.67
CA LEU A 271 -9.92 -44.41 5.39
C LEU A 271 -10.39 -43.21 4.54
N ALA A 272 -9.46 -42.51 3.89
CA ALA A 272 -9.79 -41.37 3.03
C ALA A 272 -10.64 -41.79 1.83
N ALA A 273 -10.32 -42.93 1.20
CA ALA A 273 -11.12 -43.50 0.12
C ALA A 273 -12.53 -43.90 0.58
N ALA A 274 -12.65 -44.47 1.78
CA ALA A 274 -13.94 -44.81 2.38
C ALA A 274 -14.79 -43.56 2.64
N VAL A 275 -14.20 -42.49 3.18
CA VAL A 275 -14.90 -41.21 3.39
C VAL A 275 -15.36 -40.59 2.06
N ALA A 276 -14.50 -40.58 1.04
CA ALA A 276 -14.87 -40.10 -0.29
C ALA A 276 -16.02 -40.91 -0.90
N GLY A 277 -15.99 -42.25 -0.76
CA GLY A 277 -17.07 -43.14 -1.17
C GLY A 277 -18.38 -42.85 -0.42
N GLN A 278 -18.33 -42.64 0.90
CA GLN A 278 -19.51 -42.28 1.69
C GLN A 278 -20.09 -40.93 1.28
N GLN A 279 -19.25 -39.92 1.02
CA GLN A 279 -19.70 -38.62 0.51
C GLN A 279 -20.41 -38.77 -0.83
N GLN A 280 -19.86 -39.56 -1.76
CA GLN A 280 -20.49 -39.83 -3.05
C GLN A 280 -21.85 -40.55 -2.88
N MET A 281 -21.95 -41.50 -1.95
CA MET A 281 -23.22 -42.17 -1.65
C MET A 281 -24.27 -41.21 -1.07
N VAL A 282 -23.86 -40.28 -0.18
CA VAL A 282 -24.73 -39.25 0.36
C VAL A 282 -25.23 -38.31 -0.73
N GLU A 283 -24.35 -37.85 -1.62
CA GLU A 283 -24.74 -37.00 -2.76
C GLU A 283 -25.68 -37.74 -3.72
N ARG A 284 -25.37 -39.01 -4.04
CA ARG A 284 -26.27 -39.85 -4.85
C ARG A 284 -27.64 -40.00 -4.18
N ARG A 285 -27.70 -40.19 -2.86
CA ARG A 285 -28.96 -40.25 -2.12
C ARG A 285 -29.72 -38.92 -2.19
N ARG A 286 -29.03 -37.78 -2.10
CA ARG A 286 -29.64 -36.44 -2.24
C ARG A 286 -30.25 -36.25 -3.63
N VAL A 287 -29.53 -36.63 -4.68
CA VAL A 287 -30.02 -36.57 -6.07
C VAL A 287 -31.22 -37.50 -6.26
N LEU A 288 -31.13 -38.75 -5.83
CA LEU A 288 -32.23 -39.72 -5.92
C LEU A 288 -33.47 -39.24 -5.15
N LYS A 289 -33.29 -38.64 -3.97
CA LYS A 289 -34.40 -38.05 -3.21
C LYS A 289 -35.08 -36.91 -3.97
N LYS A 290 -34.30 -36.02 -4.60
CA LYS A 290 -34.85 -34.94 -5.46
C LYS A 290 -35.64 -35.53 -6.64
N GLN A 291 -35.04 -36.48 -7.37
CA GLN A 291 -35.69 -37.18 -8.48
C GLN A 291 -37.00 -37.84 -8.06
N PHE A 292 -37.01 -38.54 -6.91
CA PHE A 292 -38.23 -39.14 -6.38
C PHE A 292 -39.30 -38.08 -6.06
N THR A 293 -38.93 -36.96 -5.43
CA THR A 293 -39.90 -35.89 -5.13
C THR A 293 -40.46 -35.25 -6.39
N ASP A 294 -39.65 -35.07 -7.43
CA ASP A 294 -40.09 -34.48 -8.69
C ASP A 294 -40.97 -35.43 -9.50
N LEU A 295 -40.61 -36.72 -9.54
CA LEU A 295 -41.47 -37.77 -10.12
C LEU A 295 -42.81 -37.87 -9.39
N ARG A 296 -42.81 -37.82 -8.05
CA ARG A 296 -44.03 -37.84 -7.25
C ARG A 296 -44.92 -36.62 -7.52
N ARG A 297 -44.32 -35.43 -7.66
CA ARG A 297 -45.04 -34.21 -8.08
C ARG A 297 -45.59 -34.35 -9.50
N GLY A 298 -44.81 -34.92 -10.42
CA GLY A 298 -45.23 -35.25 -11.78
C GLY A 298 -46.44 -36.17 -11.81
N ALA A 299 -46.36 -37.32 -11.14
CA ALA A 299 -47.45 -38.28 -11.03
C ALA A 299 -48.71 -37.66 -10.41
N SER A 300 -48.57 -36.84 -9.37
CA SER A 300 -49.69 -36.13 -8.74
C SER A 300 -50.35 -35.12 -9.70
N ARG A 301 -49.55 -34.43 -10.54
CA ARG A 301 -50.09 -33.53 -11.58
C ARG A 301 -50.83 -34.30 -12.66
N CYS A 302 -50.26 -35.39 -13.16
CA CYS A 302 -50.92 -36.26 -14.15
C CYS A 302 -52.24 -36.80 -13.61
N ARG A 303 -52.26 -37.27 -12.35
CA ARG A 303 -53.49 -37.74 -11.70
C ARG A 303 -54.56 -36.65 -11.64
N ARG A 304 -54.23 -35.43 -11.21
CA ARG A 304 -55.18 -34.30 -11.21
C ARG A 304 -55.69 -33.94 -12.60
N VAL A 305 -54.87 -34.12 -13.65
CA VAL A 305 -55.30 -33.90 -15.03
C VAL A 305 -56.26 -35.02 -15.45
N LEU A 306 -55.95 -36.28 -15.14
CA LEU A 306 -56.84 -37.42 -15.39
C LEU A 306 -58.17 -37.25 -14.68
N ASP A 307 -58.18 -36.96 -13.38
CA ASP A 307 -59.42 -36.74 -12.60
C ASP A 307 -60.29 -35.62 -13.23
N ARG A 308 -59.67 -34.53 -13.70
CA ARG A 308 -60.39 -33.44 -14.40
C ARG A 308 -60.96 -33.88 -15.75
N LEU A 309 -60.21 -34.66 -16.53
CA LEU A 309 -60.67 -35.17 -17.82
C LEU A 309 -61.78 -36.21 -17.66
N GLU A 310 -61.67 -37.09 -16.66
CA GLU A 310 -62.71 -38.05 -16.29
C GLU A 310 -63.99 -37.34 -15.85
N HIS A 311 -63.88 -36.32 -14.99
CA HIS A 311 -65.04 -35.53 -14.59
C HIS A 311 -65.67 -34.79 -15.77
N ARG A 312 -64.86 -34.20 -16.66
CA ARG A 312 -65.35 -33.58 -17.90
C ARG A 312 -66.04 -34.59 -18.81
N ARG A 313 -65.47 -35.79 -18.99
CA ARG A 313 -66.07 -36.88 -19.77
C ARG A 313 -67.42 -37.29 -19.18
N SER A 314 -67.49 -37.49 -17.86
CA SER A 314 -68.73 -37.83 -17.16
C SER A 314 -69.78 -36.73 -17.30
N THR A 315 -69.38 -35.45 -17.19
CA THR A 315 -70.30 -34.30 -17.39
C THR A 315 -70.85 -34.24 -18.80
N LEU A 316 -69.99 -34.49 -19.82
CA LEU A 316 -70.42 -34.53 -21.22
C LEU A 316 -71.38 -35.71 -21.47
N LEU A 317 -71.09 -36.89 -20.95
CA LEU A 317 -71.99 -38.05 -21.04
C LEU A 317 -73.34 -37.75 -20.37
N ALA A 318 -73.32 -37.20 -19.15
CA ALA A 318 -74.51 -36.83 -18.41
C ALA A 318 -75.35 -35.77 -19.13
N SER A 319 -74.72 -34.81 -19.83
CA SER A 319 -75.44 -33.78 -20.62
C SER A 319 -76.26 -34.37 -21.78
N VAL A 320 -75.88 -35.55 -22.27
CA VAL A 320 -76.59 -36.31 -23.31
C VAL A 320 -77.50 -37.40 -22.69
N GLY A 321 -77.56 -37.50 -21.36
CA GLY A 321 -78.32 -38.52 -20.64
C GLY A 321 -77.70 -39.92 -20.69
N ALA A 322 -76.43 -40.03 -21.10
CA ALA A 322 -75.67 -41.28 -21.06
C ALA A 322 -74.95 -41.42 -19.71
N GLY A 323 -75.06 -42.58 -19.05
CA GLY A 323 -74.27 -42.87 -17.85
C GLY A 323 -72.84 -43.24 -18.23
N ASP A 324 -72.72 -44.14 -19.21
CA ASP A 324 -71.44 -44.62 -19.73
C ASP A 324 -71.28 -44.38 -21.24
N GLU A 325 -70.06 -44.58 -21.74
CA GLU A 325 -69.78 -44.48 -23.18
C GLU A 325 -70.56 -45.54 -24.00
N ASN A 326 -70.81 -46.71 -23.42
CA ASN A 326 -71.65 -47.73 -24.05
C ASN A 326 -73.11 -47.27 -24.15
N ASP A 327 -73.62 -46.55 -23.15
CA ASP A 327 -74.96 -45.96 -23.19
C ASP A 327 -75.06 -44.88 -24.26
N LEU A 328 -74.03 -44.04 -24.39
CA LEU A 328 -73.97 -43.04 -25.47
C LEU A 328 -74.02 -43.73 -26.84
N ARG A 329 -73.25 -44.80 -27.05
CA ARG A 329 -73.30 -45.57 -28.31
C ARG A 329 -74.69 -46.17 -28.54
N ALA A 330 -75.33 -46.71 -27.50
CA ALA A 330 -76.68 -47.22 -27.60
C ALA A 330 -77.71 -46.12 -27.93
N LEU A 331 -77.57 -44.93 -27.34
CA LEU A 331 -78.41 -43.76 -27.66
C LEU A 331 -78.21 -43.33 -29.12
N VAL A 332 -76.98 -43.26 -29.61
CA VAL A 332 -76.69 -42.96 -31.02
C VAL A 332 -77.35 -43.99 -31.94
N GLU A 333 -77.27 -45.27 -31.62
CA GLU A 333 -77.96 -46.31 -32.40
C GLU A 333 -79.49 -46.21 -32.33
N ARG A 334 -80.07 -45.78 -31.20
CA ARG A 334 -81.51 -45.49 -31.09
C ARG A 334 -81.92 -44.29 -31.93
N VAL A 335 -81.12 -43.21 -31.93
CA VAL A 335 -81.38 -42.03 -32.77
C VAL A 335 -81.34 -42.41 -34.25
N LYS A 336 -80.33 -43.17 -34.68
CA LYS A 336 -80.29 -43.69 -36.07
C LYS A 336 -81.51 -44.54 -36.41
N LYS A 337 -81.97 -45.40 -35.51
CA LYS A 337 -83.20 -46.18 -35.71
C LYS A 337 -84.43 -45.29 -35.81
N TYR A 338 -84.52 -44.25 -34.97
CA TYR A 338 -85.59 -43.28 -35.05
C TYR A 338 -85.59 -42.52 -36.38
N GLU A 339 -84.42 -42.05 -36.83
CA GLU A 339 -84.25 -41.41 -38.14
C GLU A 339 -84.69 -42.35 -39.27
N GLY A 340 -84.26 -43.61 -39.25
CA GLY A 340 -84.72 -44.62 -40.21
C GLY A 340 -86.24 -44.81 -40.18
N LEU A 341 -86.87 -44.91 -39.00
CA LEU A 341 -88.33 -45.02 -38.88
C LEU A 341 -89.06 -43.76 -39.36
N VAL A 342 -88.47 -42.58 -39.21
CA VAL A 342 -89.03 -41.32 -39.73
C VAL A 342 -88.96 -41.30 -41.25
N GLU A 343 -87.84 -41.74 -41.84
CA GLU A 343 -87.71 -41.92 -43.28
C GLU A 343 -88.69 -42.95 -43.83
N ASP A 344 -88.85 -44.09 -43.14
CA ASP A 344 -89.84 -45.12 -43.47
C ASP A 344 -91.25 -44.56 -43.39
N ARG A 345 -91.59 -43.80 -42.33
CA ARG A 345 -92.89 -43.13 -42.18
C ARG A 345 -93.13 -42.15 -43.32
N HIS A 346 -92.18 -41.29 -43.66
CA HIS A 346 -92.31 -40.37 -44.78
C HIS A 346 -92.42 -41.09 -46.12
N THR A 347 -91.80 -42.25 -46.26
CA THR A 347 -91.93 -43.09 -47.45
C THR A 347 -93.32 -43.73 -47.54
N ALA A 348 -93.83 -44.28 -46.43
CA ALA A 348 -95.19 -44.80 -46.34
C ALA A 348 -96.25 -43.71 -46.57
N GLU A 349 -96.06 -42.52 -46.00
CA GLU A 349 -96.95 -41.37 -46.19
C GLU A 349 -96.96 -40.90 -47.65
N ARG A 350 -95.79 -40.89 -48.32
CA ARG A 350 -95.69 -40.64 -49.76
C ARG A 350 -96.42 -41.71 -50.58
N GLN A 351 -96.29 -42.99 -50.21
CA GLN A 351 -96.99 -44.09 -50.88
C GLN A 351 -98.50 -43.99 -50.70
N ILE A 352 -98.98 -43.75 -49.48
CA ILE A 352 -100.41 -43.54 -49.17
C ILE A 352 -100.95 -42.35 -49.97
N THR A 353 -100.24 -41.22 -49.97
CA THR A 353 -100.63 -40.03 -50.74
C THR A 353 -100.69 -40.34 -52.24
N ALA A 354 -99.73 -41.11 -52.77
CA ALA A 354 -99.74 -41.55 -54.16
C ALA A 354 -100.91 -42.49 -54.48
N SER A 355 -101.27 -43.39 -53.56
CA SER A 355 -102.41 -44.32 -53.72
C SER A 355 -103.77 -43.65 -53.65
N ILE A 356 -103.93 -42.62 -52.79
CA ILE A 356 -105.18 -41.86 -52.64
C ILE A 356 -105.38 -40.91 -53.84
N GLY A 357 -104.28 -40.37 -54.39
CA GLY A 357 -104.31 -39.43 -55.50
C GLY A 357 -104.80 -38.02 -55.11
N PRO A 358 -104.86 -37.07 -56.05
CA PRO A 358 -105.10 -35.64 -55.74
C PRO A 358 -106.56 -35.29 -55.39
N HIS A 359 -107.51 -36.21 -55.58
CA HIS A 359 -108.94 -35.91 -55.49
C HIS A 359 -109.54 -36.14 -54.10
N PHE A 360 -108.84 -36.85 -53.22
CA PHE A 360 -109.33 -37.22 -51.89
C PHE A 360 -108.33 -36.84 -50.81
N ARG A 361 -108.82 -36.42 -49.63
CA ARG A 361 -107.96 -36.17 -48.47
C ARG A 361 -107.80 -37.46 -47.66
N GLN A 362 -106.62 -37.67 -47.10
CA GLN A 362 -106.30 -38.87 -46.32
C GLN A 362 -107.23 -39.08 -45.12
N GLU A 363 -107.65 -38.01 -44.45
CA GLU A 363 -108.58 -38.07 -43.31
C GLU A 363 -109.96 -38.61 -43.70
N ASP A 364 -110.45 -38.30 -44.90
CA ASP A 364 -111.76 -38.76 -45.37
C ASP A 364 -111.72 -40.27 -45.68
N VAL A 365 -110.60 -40.74 -46.24
CA VAL A 365 -110.37 -42.17 -46.52
C VAL A 365 -110.24 -42.96 -45.22
N LEU A 366 -109.51 -42.42 -44.22
CA LEU A 366 -109.39 -43.04 -42.90
C LEU A 366 -110.74 -43.15 -42.20
N ARG A 367 -111.57 -42.10 -42.22
CA ARG A 367 -112.94 -42.18 -41.67
C ARG A 367 -113.76 -43.29 -42.32
N GLN A 368 -113.70 -43.43 -43.64
CA GLN A 368 -114.43 -44.53 -44.30
C GLN A 368 -113.92 -45.92 -43.93
N LEU A 369 -112.60 -46.09 -43.74
CA LEU A 369 -111.98 -47.33 -43.27
C LEU A 369 -112.28 -47.64 -41.80
N GLU A 370 -112.45 -46.63 -40.95
CA GLU A 370 -112.81 -46.79 -39.54
C GLU A 370 -114.32 -47.04 -39.35
N ASP A 371 -115.16 -46.30 -40.06
CA ASP A 371 -116.61 -46.37 -39.95
C ASP A 371 -117.19 -47.68 -40.53
N HIS A 372 -116.48 -48.32 -41.46
CA HIS A 372 -116.96 -49.52 -42.13
C HIS A 372 -115.90 -50.63 -42.11
N PRO A 373 -116.25 -51.85 -41.65
CA PRO A 373 -115.33 -52.97 -41.69
C PRO A 373 -115.00 -53.37 -43.14
N HIS A 374 -113.77 -53.87 -43.37
CA HIS A 374 -113.23 -54.17 -44.70
C HIS A 374 -114.18 -54.94 -45.63
N HIS A 375 -114.83 -55.98 -45.10
CA HIS A 375 -115.75 -56.82 -45.87
C HIS A 375 -116.99 -56.06 -46.38
N GLU A 376 -117.40 -54.98 -45.71
CA GLU A 376 -118.52 -54.14 -46.15
C GLU A 376 -118.07 -53.19 -47.26
N LEU A 377 -116.86 -52.65 -47.16
CA LEU A 377 -116.23 -51.85 -48.23
C LEU A 377 -115.96 -52.69 -49.47
N GLU A 378 -115.47 -53.92 -49.33
CA GLU A 378 -115.30 -54.88 -50.43
C GLU A 378 -116.64 -55.18 -51.10
N ARG A 379 -117.69 -55.49 -50.32
CA ARG A 379 -119.03 -55.71 -50.88
C ARG A 379 -119.57 -54.48 -51.61
N ARG A 380 -119.35 -53.28 -51.06
CA ARG A 380 -119.73 -52.02 -51.75
C ARG A 380 -118.93 -51.84 -53.03
N HIS A 381 -117.63 -52.13 -53.02
CA HIS A 381 -116.76 -52.05 -54.18
C HIS A 381 -117.18 -53.05 -55.25
N GLU A 382 -117.37 -54.33 -54.90
CA GLU A 382 -117.86 -55.38 -55.80
C GLU A 382 -119.23 -55.01 -56.38
N LYS A 383 -120.14 -54.47 -55.56
CA LYS A 383 -121.43 -53.99 -56.04
C LYS A 383 -121.29 -52.82 -57.01
N LEU A 384 -120.44 -51.83 -56.72
CA LEU A 384 -120.18 -50.71 -57.62
C LEU A 384 -119.49 -51.15 -58.91
N GLU A 385 -118.56 -52.10 -58.85
CA GLU A 385 -117.94 -52.72 -60.02
C GLU A 385 -118.98 -53.47 -60.85
N GLN A 386 -119.86 -54.23 -60.20
CA GLN A 386 -120.94 -54.94 -60.88
C GLN A 386 -121.89 -53.95 -61.55
N ASP A 387 -122.36 -52.93 -60.82
CA ASP A 387 -123.21 -51.87 -61.37
C ASP A 387 -122.52 -51.16 -62.56
N LEU A 388 -121.20 -50.95 -62.49
CA LEU A 388 -120.41 -50.32 -63.55
C LEU A 388 -120.26 -51.25 -64.76
N ARG A 389 -120.00 -52.55 -64.55
CA ARG A 389 -119.96 -53.56 -65.62
C ARG A 389 -121.32 -53.69 -66.29
N GLU A 390 -122.40 -53.78 -65.52
CA GLU A 390 -123.78 -53.81 -66.05
C GLU A 390 -124.10 -52.56 -66.88
N ARG A 391 -123.69 -51.37 -66.41
CA ARG A 391 -123.85 -50.14 -67.20
C ARG A 391 -122.97 -50.11 -68.45
N GLN A 392 -121.75 -50.63 -68.39
CA GLN A 392 -120.88 -50.75 -69.56
C GLN A 392 -121.44 -51.74 -70.57
N GLU A 393 -121.99 -52.87 -70.13
CA GLU A 393 -122.67 -53.85 -70.98
C GLU A 393 -123.95 -53.26 -71.59
N ALA A 394 -124.73 -52.51 -70.81
CA ALA A 394 -125.87 -51.77 -71.36
C ALA A 394 -125.43 -50.75 -72.42
N LEU A 395 -124.30 -50.05 -72.20
CA LEU A 395 -123.72 -49.14 -73.19
C LEU A 395 -123.24 -49.88 -74.44
N THR A 396 -122.58 -51.03 -74.32
CA THR A 396 -122.15 -51.82 -75.49
C THR A 396 -123.34 -52.38 -76.25
N GLN A 397 -124.38 -52.87 -75.55
CA GLN A 397 -125.64 -53.29 -76.18
C GLN A 397 -126.34 -52.13 -76.90
N LEU A 398 -126.37 -50.93 -76.31
CA LEU A 398 -126.90 -49.73 -76.97
C LEU A 398 -126.05 -49.35 -78.19
N HIS A 399 -124.72 -49.45 -78.12
CA HIS A 399 -123.85 -49.24 -79.26
C HIS A 399 -124.06 -50.29 -80.36
N GLN A 400 -124.30 -51.55 -80.01
CA GLN A 400 -124.59 -52.63 -80.94
C GLN A 400 -125.95 -52.45 -81.61
N ARG A 401 -127.02 -52.18 -80.85
CA ARG A 401 -128.34 -51.84 -81.39
C ARG A 401 -128.28 -50.63 -82.31
N ARG A 402 -127.49 -49.61 -81.93
CA ARG A 402 -127.25 -48.46 -82.81
C ARG A 402 -126.55 -48.88 -84.09
N GLY A 403 -125.62 -49.83 -84.03
CA GLY A 403 -124.95 -50.40 -85.21
C GLY A 403 -125.90 -51.18 -86.12
N GLU A 404 -126.72 -52.06 -85.55
CA GLU A 404 -127.74 -52.86 -86.24
C GLU A 404 -128.78 -51.96 -86.93
N LEU A 405 -129.36 -51.00 -86.21
CA LEU A 405 -130.29 -50.03 -86.79
C LEU A 405 -129.64 -49.21 -87.92
N ASN A 406 -128.36 -48.85 -87.77
CA ASN A 406 -127.65 -48.11 -88.81
C ASN A 406 -127.33 -48.99 -90.04
N GLN A 407 -127.15 -50.30 -89.86
CA GLN A 407 -127.07 -51.27 -90.96
C GLN A 407 -128.42 -51.50 -91.63
N GLU A 408 -129.51 -51.63 -90.87
CA GLU A 408 -130.88 -51.71 -91.40
C GLU A 408 -131.23 -50.47 -92.21
N MET A 409 -130.88 -49.28 -91.70
CA MET A 409 -131.04 -48.02 -92.44
C MET A 409 -130.24 -48.01 -93.75
N LYS A 410 -129.01 -48.54 -93.76
CA LYS A 410 -128.22 -48.67 -95.00
C LYS A 410 -128.84 -49.68 -95.96
N ALA A 411 -129.29 -50.84 -95.48
CA ALA A 411 -129.92 -51.86 -96.30
C ALA A 411 -131.22 -51.35 -96.94
N LEU A 412 -132.05 -50.62 -96.18
CA LEU A 412 -133.26 -49.97 -96.68
C LEU A 412 -132.95 -48.83 -97.68
N ALA A 413 -131.85 -48.10 -97.50
CA ALA A 413 -131.40 -47.10 -98.47
C ALA A 413 -130.83 -47.73 -99.76
N GLU A 414 -130.29 -48.94 -99.69
CA GLU A 414 -129.74 -49.68 -100.82
C GLU A 414 -130.79 -50.53 -101.58
N ASP A 415 -132.00 -50.71 -101.03
CA ASP A 415 -133.07 -51.48 -101.67
C ASP A 415 -133.68 -50.76 -102.89
N ARG A 416 -133.06 -50.97 -104.05
CA ARG A 416 -133.48 -50.44 -105.36
C ARG A 416 -134.57 -51.27 -106.06
N ARG A 417 -135.16 -52.27 -105.39
CA ARG A 417 -136.21 -53.12 -105.99
C ARG A 417 -137.44 -52.33 -106.43
N LEU A 418 -137.76 -51.25 -105.71
CA LEU A 418 -138.89 -50.37 -106.05
C LEU A 418 -138.59 -49.50 -107.28
N ASP A 419 -137.35 -49.06 -107.44
CA ASP A 419 -136.88 -48.34 -108.64
C ASP A 419 -136.79 -49.27 -109.85
N GLN A 420 -136.38 -50.53 -109.67
CA GLN A 420 -136.39 -51.56 -110.70
C GLN A 420 -137.81 -51.91 -111.18
N ALA A 421 -138.75 -52.14 -110.26
CA ALA A 421 -140.14 -52.41 -110.60
C ALA A 421 -140.82 -51.22 -111.32
N ARG A 422 -140.50 -49.97 -110.95
CA ARG A 422 -140.98 -48.80 -111.69
C ARG A 422 -140.46 -48.76 -113.12
N LEU A 423 -139.17 -49.06 -113.31
CA LEU A 423 -138.55 -49.06 -114.64
C LEU A 423 -139.18 -50.14 -115.54
N GLU A 424 -139.38 -51.35 -115.01
CA GLU A 424 -140.08 -52.45 -115.70
C GLU A 424 -141.51 -52.07 -116.10
N LEU A 425 -142.23 -51.33 -115.24
CA LEU A 425 -143.60 -50.89 -115.52
C LEU A 425 -143.65 -49.84 -116.65
N THR A 426 -142.72 -48.88 -116.66
CA THR A 426 -142.57 -47.93 -117.80
C THR A 426 -142.26 -48.64 -119.12
N VAL A 427 -141.40 -49.67 -119.10
CA VAL A 427 -141.06 -50.43 -120.32
C VAL A 427 -142.29 -51.18 -120.86
N VAL A 428 -143.10 -51.77 -119.97
CA VAL A 428 -144.34 -52.45 -120.36
C VAL A 428 -145.37 -51.46 -120.91
N ASP A 429 -145.53 -50.28 -120.29
CA ASP A 429 -146.44 -49.24 -120.81
C ASP A 429 -146.03 -48.75 -122.21
N GLU A 430 -144.72 -48.60 -122.45
CA GLU A 430 -144.19 -48.19 -123.75
C GLU A 430 -144.41 -49.27 -124.84
N GLN A 431 -144.27 -50.56 -124.47
CA GLN A 431 -144.60 -51.69 -125.35
C GLN A 431 -146.10 -51.76 -125.69
N ILE A 432 -146.99 -51.47 -124.73
CA ILE A 432 -148.44 -51.41 -124.94
C ILE A 432 -148.79 -50.23 -125.86
N ALA A 433 -148.17 -49.06 -125.68
CA ALA A 433 -148.36 -47.90 -126.54
C ALA A 433 -147.97 -48.22 -127.99
N GLU A 434 -146.82 -48.86 -128.19
CA GLU A 434 -146.32 -49.24 -129.51
C GLU A 434 -147.21 -50.31 -130.19
N ALA A 435 -147.70 -51.30 -129.44
CA ALA A 435 -148.65 -52.30 -129.92
C ALA A 435 -150.00 -51.67 -130.32
N THR A 436 -150.49 -50.70 -129.55
CA THR A 436 -151.72 -49.96 -129.85
C THR A 436 -151.58 -49.13 -131.12
N GLN A 437 -150.40 -48.53 -131.35
CA GLN A 437 -150.11 -47.76 -132.56
C GLN A 437 -150.03 -48.66 -133.80
N ARG A 438 -149.42 -49.86 -133.69
CA ARG A 438 -149.42 -50.88 -134.78
C ARG A 438 -150.83 -51.38 -135.10
N TRP A 439 -151.66 -51.63 -134.09
CA TRP A 439 -153.06 -52.01 -134.28
C TRP A 439 -153.88 -50.91 -134.95
N ARG A 440 -153.64 -49.64 -134.59
CA ARG A 440 -154.28 -48.48 -135.25
C ARG A 440 -153.92 -48.39 -136.73
N VAL A 441 -152.64 -48.61 -137.08
CA VAL A 441 -152.19 -48.61 -138.48
C VAL A 441 -152.82 -49.77 -139.25
N LEU A 442 -152.86 -50.97 -138.67
CA LEU A 442 -153.47 -52.16 -139.28
C LEU A 442 -154.98 -52.01 -139.48
N ALA A 443 -155.72 -51.50 -138.48
CA ALA A 443 -157.16 -51.27 -138.58
C ALA A 443 -157.51 -50.18 -139.62
N VAL A 444 -156.69 -49.13 -139.74
CA VAL A 444 -156.87 -48.11 -140.79
C VAL A 444 -156.57 -48.68 -142.17
N THR A 445 -155.55 -49.54 -142.31
CA THR A 445 -155.30 -50.22 -143.59
C THR A 445 -156.39 -51.22 -143.96
N GLU A 446 -156.99 -51.90 -142.98
CA GLU A 446 -158.11 -52.83 -143.21
C GLU A 446 -159.38 -52.08 -143.63
N LEU A 447 -159.69 -50.94 -143.00
CA LEU A 447 -160.81 -50.07 -143.38
C LEU A 447 -160.63 -49.49 -144.80
N ILE A 448 -159.41 -49.16 -145.19
CA ILE A 448 -159.11 -48.69 -146.56
C ILE A 448 -159.27 -49.85 -147.55
N LEU A 449 -158.82 -51.07 -147.22
CA LEU A 449 -159.01 -52.27 -148.06
C LEU A 449 -160.48 -52.70 -148.19
N GLU A 450 -161.29 -52.53 -147.15
CA GLU A 450 -162.74 -52.75 -147.20
C GLU A 450 -163.45 -51.69 -148.05
N SER A 451 -163.01 -50.43 -147.99
CA SER A 451 -163.55 -49.35 -148.83
C SER A 451 -163.24 -49.52 -150.32
N VAL A 452 -162.14 -50.19 -150.67
CA VAL A 452 -161.80 -50.50 -152.07
C VAL A 452 -162.53 -51.75 -152.56
N ARG A 453 -162.85 -52.71 -151.67
CA ARG A 453 -163.66 -53.89 -152.01
C ARG A 453 -165.12 -53.52 -152.32
N ALA A 454 -165.63 -52.40 -151.82
CA ALA A 454 -166.98 -51.90 -152.10
C ALA A 454 -167.12 -51.11 -153.42
N VAL A 455 -166.03 -50.84 -154.17
CA VAL A 455 -166.04 -49.98 -155.39
C VAL A 455 -165.74 -50.77 -156.68
N TYR A 456 -165.61 -52.10 -156.61
CA TYR A 456 -165.53 -52.95 -157.82
C TYR A 456 -166.57 -54.08 -157.86
N GLU A 457 -167.68 -53.90 -157.12
CA GLU A 457 -169.00 -53.82 -157.78
C GLU A 457 -169.14 -52.42 -158.40
#